data_AF-A0A3D3H8A1-F1
#
_entry.id   AF-A0A3D3H8A1-F1
#
_cell.length_a   1.000
_cell.length_b   1.000
_cell.length_c   1.000
_cell.angle_alpha   90.00
_cell.angle_beta   90.00
_cell.angle_gamma   90.00
#
_symmetry.space_group_name_H-M   'P 1'
#
loop_
_entity.id
_entity.type
_entity.pdbx_description
1 polymer ?
#
loop_
_entity_poly.entity_id
_entity_poly.type
_entity_poly.pdbx_seq_one_letter_code
_entity_poly.pdbx_strand_id
1 'polypeptide(L)' 'LGAIEHHQESPEAYFTHTPGLRVVSPATAGDAYWMIQEAIASNDPVIFLEPKSAYWQKGEVDTTAPALPL' A
#
# COMPACT_ATOMS: atom_id res chain seq x y z
N LEU A 1 13.27 0.26 -13.85
CA LEU A 1 14.21 1.06 -13.04
C LEU A 1 15.45 0.20 -12.86
N GLY A 2 16.65 0.66 -13.23
CA GLY A 2 17.87 -0.02 -12.82
C GLY A 2 18.10 0.34 -11.37
N ALA A 3 17.87 -0.58 -10.43
CA ALA A 3 18.13 -0.33 -9.02
C ALA A 3 19.36 -1.14 -8.62
N ILE A 4 20.18 -0.53 -7.78
CA ILE A 4 21.29 -1.17 -7.10
C ILE A 4 20.71 -2.32 -6.27
N GLU A 5 21.49 -3.37 -6.06
CA GLU A 5 21.14 -4.49 -5.18
C GLU A 5 20.44 -3.99 -3.90
N HIS A 6 19.36 -4.65 -3.45
CA HIS A 6 18.55 -4.28 -2.27
C HIS A 6 17.56 -3.10 -2.43
N HIS A 7 17.11 -2.79 -3.65
CA HIS A 7 16.19 -1.67 -3.90
C HIS A 7 15.01 -2.00 -4.84
N GLN A 8 14.79 -3.27 -5.15
CA GLN A 8 13.75 -3.73 -6.08
C GLN A 8 13.08 -5.05 -5.66
N GLU A 9 13.21 -5.39 -4.37
CA GLU A 9 12.57 -6.56 -3.80
C GLU A 9 11.08 -6.31 -3.60
N SER A 10 10.33 -7.41 -3.67
CA SER A 10 8.90 -7.49 -3.38
C SER A 10 8.74 -8.39 -2.14
N PRO A 11 8.78 -7.83 -0.92
CA PRO A 11 8.77 -8.61 0.32
C PRO A 11 7.35 -8.94 0.84
N GLU A 12 6.29 -8.69 0.07
CA GLU A 12 4.89 -8.89 0.45
C GLU A 12 4.67 -10.33 0.95
N ALA A 13 5.23 -11.31 0.23
CA ALA A 13 5.11 -12.72 0.57
C ALA A 13 5.70 -13.04 1.96
N TYR A 14 6.78 -12.39 2.36
CA TYR A 14 7.38 -12.65 3.67
C TYR A 14 6.45 -12.19 4.80
N PHE A 15 5.85 -11.01 4.66
CA PHE A 15 5.00 -10.42 5.70
C PHE A 15 3.60 -11.05 5.76
N THR A 16 3.03 -11.43 4.62
CA THR A 16 1.69 -12.04 4.55
C THR A 16 1.59 -13.39 5.28
N HIS A 17 2.71 -14.07 5.49
CA HIS A 17 2.77 -15.32 6.27
C HIS A 17 2.91 -15.10 7.79
N THR A 18 2.95 -13.85 8.25
CA THR A 18 3.02 -13.53 9.69
C THR A 18 1.62 -13.24 10.23
N PRO A 19 1.04 -14.10 11.09
CA PRO A 19 -0.27 -13.87 11.66
C PRO A 19 -0.34 -12.56 12.46
N GLY A 20 -1.49 -11.89 12.40
CA GLY A 20 -1.73 -10.64 13.11
C GLY A 20 -1.24 -9.38 12.40
N LEU A 21 -0.55 -9.50 11.26
CA LEU A 21 -0.25 -8.38 10.39
C LEU A 21 -1.32 -8.23 9.30
N ARG A 22 -1.71 -6.98 9.02
CA ARG A 22 -2.37 -6.63 7.76
C ARG A 22 -1.30 -6.15 6.79
N VAL A 23 -1.28 -6.68 5.57
CA VAL A 23 -0.30 -6.31 4.53
C VAL A 23 -1.05 -5.78 3.33
N VAL A 24 -0.73 -4.56 2.92
CA VAL A 24 -1.46 -3.85 1.86
C VAL A 24 -0.50 -3.21 0.87
N SER A 25 -0.88 -3.13 -0.41
CA SER A 25 -0.12 -2.44 -1.46
C SER A 25 -1.07 -1.73 -2.42
N PRO A 26 -1.04 -0.39 -2.51
CA PRO A 26 -1.96 0.37 -3.37
C PRO A 26 -1.57 0.26 -4.84
N ALA A 27 -2.57 0.18 -5.73
CA ALA A 27 -2.34 0.12 -7.19
C ALA A 27 -2.62 1.44 -7.91
N THR A 28 -3.47 2.30 -7.33
CA THR A 28 -3.87 3.59 -7.91
C THR A 28 -3.71 4.74 -6.92
N ALA A 29 -3.84 5.98 -7.41
CA ALA A 29 -3.85 7.16 -6.55
C ALA A 29 -5.03 7.16 -5.56
N GLY A 30 -6.20 6.64 -5.98
CA GLY A 30 -7.36 6.47 -5.12
C GLY A 30 -7.14 5.42 -4.02
N ASP A 31 -6.56 4.27 -4.39
CA ASP A 31 -6.16 3.24 -3.41
C ASP A 31 -5.19 3.81 -2.39
N ALA A 32 -4.13 4.49 -2.84
CA ALA A 32 -3.14 5.09 -1.95
C ALA A 32 -3.77 6.11 -1.00
N TYR A 33 -4.68 6.96 -1.48
CA TYR A 33 -5.35 7.97 -0.67
C TYR A 33 -6.21 7.37 0.43
N TRP A 34 -7.05 6.38 0.11
CA TRP A 34 -7.96 5.79 1.09
C TRP A 34 -7.29 4.77 1.99
N MET A 35 -6.47 3.87 1.43
CA MET A 35 -5.86 2.79 2.20
C MET A 35 -4.90 3.30 3.27
N ILE A 36 -4.19 4.41 3.05
CA ILE A 36 -3.31 4.97 4.10
C ILE A 36 -4.11 5.52 5.28
N GLN A 37 -5.28 6.11 5.04
CA GLN A 37 -6.16 6.61 6.08
C GLN A 37 -6.73 5.45 6.90
N GLU A 38 -7.19 4.39 6.22
CA GLU A 38 -7.67 3.18 6.89
C GLU A 38 -6.56 2.45 7.65
N ALA A 39 -5.35 2.40 7.10
CA ALA A 39 -4.19 1.83 7.80
C ALA A 39 -3.87 2.59 9.09
N ILE A 40 -3.97 3.93 9.08
CA ILE A 40 -3.78 4.76 10.28
C ILE A 40 -4.92 4.58 11.29
N ALA A 41 -6.16 4.42 10.81
CA ALA A 41 -7.34 4.25 11.66
C ALA A 41 -7.46 2.82 12.25
N SER A 42 -6.76 1.85 11.67
CA SER A 42 -6.75 0.45 12.12
C SER A 42 -6.18 0.31 13.53
N ASN A 43 -6.79 -0.56 14.33
CA ASN A 43 -6.25 -0.99 15.63
C ASN A 43 -5.19 -2.10 15.49
N ASP A 44 -5.10 -2.74 14.32
CA ASP A 44 -4.13 -3.79 14.02
C ASP A 44 -2.90 -3.21 13.31
N PRO A 45 -1.70 -3.81 13.48
CA PRO A 45 -0.50 -3.37 12.77
C PRO A 45 -0.62 -3.58 11.26
N VAL A 46 -0.38 -2.51 10.50
CA VAL A 46 -0.47 -2.50 9.03
C VAL A 46 0.90 -2.27 8.40
N ILE A 47 1.30 -3.15 7.50
CA ILE A 47 2.45 -2.97 6.61
C ILE A 47 1.92 -2.43 5.28
N PHE A 48 2.29 -1.18 4.98
CA PHE A 48 1.91 -0.47 3.76
C PHE A 48 3.07 -0.48 2.76
N LEU A 49 2.95 -1.26 1.68
CA LEU A 49 4.00 -1.47 0.69
C LEU A 49 3.75 -0.62 -0.55
N GLU A 50 4.41 0.52 -0.63
CA GLU A 50 4.29 1.49 -1.73
C GLU A 50 5.10 1.06 -2.97
N PRO A 51 4.44 0.77 -4.11
CA PRO A 51 5.17 0.44 -5.32
C PRO A 51 5.85 1.70 -5.89
N LYS A 52 7.17 1.79 -5.72
CA LYS A 52 7.99 2.92 -6.20
C LYS A 52 7.78 3.27 -7.68
N SER A 53 7.47 2.28 -8.52
CA SER A 53 7.17 2.49 -9.94
C SER A 53 5.90 3.32 -10.17
N ALA A 54 4.96 3.32 -9.23
CA ALA A 54 3.67 4.00 -9.33
C ALA A 54 3.68 5.43 -8.77
N TYR A 55 4.74 5.89 -8.09
CA TYR A 55 4.77 7.22 -7.46
C TYR A 55 4.49 8.39 -8.42
N TRP A 56 4.86 8.24 -9.69
CA TRP A 56 4.68 9.29 -10.69
C TRP A 56 3.41 9.09 -11.54
N GLN A 57 2.68 7.99 -11.31
CA GLN A 57 1.41 7.74 -11.97
C GLN A 57 0.33 8.62 -11.34
N LYS A 58 -0.37 9.37 -12.19
CA LYS A 58 -1.48 10.23 -11.78
C LYS A 58 -2.80 9.51 -12.04
N GLY A 59 -3.76 9.76 -11.16
CA GLY A 59 -5.14 9.29 -11.28
C GLY A 59 -6.09 10.25 -10.57
N GLU A 60 -7.37 10.17 -10.91
CA GLU A 60 -8.41 10.89 -10.18
C GLU A 60 -8.54 10.32 -8.76
N VAL A 61 -8.82 11.19 -7.79
CA VAL A 61 -9.03 10.82 -6.39
C VAL A 61 -10.38 11.40 -5.96
N ASP A 62 -11.37 10.53 -5.80
CA ASP A 62 -12.64 10.88 -5.18
C ASP A 62 -12.49 10.81 -3.67
N THR A 63 -12.55 11.97 -3.01
CA THR A 63 -12.43 12.11 -1.56
C THR A 63 -13.79 12.01 -0.84
N THR A 64 -14.88 11.77 -1.58
CA THR A 64 -16.24 11.71 -1.05
C THR A 64 -16.74 10.29 -0.86
N ALA A 65 -16.18 9.32 -1.58
CA ALA A 65 -16.52 7.91 -1.49
C ALA A 65 -15.32 7.09 -0.96
N PRO A 66 -15.39 6.52 0.26
CA PRO A 66 -14.31 5.70 0.80
C PRO A 66 -14.14 4.40 0.02
N ALA A 67 -12.91 3.86 0.04
CA ALA A 67 -12.62 2.52 -0.48
C ALA A 67 -13.28 1.43 0.39
N LEU A 68 -13.20 0.18 -0.07
CA LEU A 68 -13.60 -0.97 0.74
C LEU A 68 -12.68 -1.09 1.96
N PRO A 69 -13.22 -1.43 3.15
CA PRO A 69 -12.40 -1.57 4.36
C PRO A 69 -11.27 -2.61 4.23
N LEU A 70 -10.13 -2.28 4.86
CA LEU A 70 -9.00 -3.19 5.10
C LEU A 70 -9.33 -4.37 6.02
#